data_AF-A0A544UCJ3-F1
#
_entry.id   AF-A0A544UCJ3-F1
#
_cell.length_a   1.000
_cell.length_b   1.000
_cell.length_c   1.000
_cell.angle_alpha   90.00
_cell.angle_beta   90.00
_cell.angle_gamma   90.00
#
_symmetry.space_group_name_H-M   'P 1'
#
loop_
_entity.id
_entity.type
_entity.pdbx_description
1 polymer ?
#
loop_
_entity_poly.entity_id
_entity_poly.type
_entity_poly.pdbx_seq_one_letter_code
_entity_poly.pdbx_strand_id
1 'polypeptide(L)' 'MENTKLYLYEFDIREFSLQEQNAGYFTSETTQYPFAKFEIENLVEEMLNFFQRVSKHPLKEVKASGGCHGNRKGVQ' A
#
# COMPACT_ATOMS: atom_id res chain seq x y z
N MET A 1 27.24 2.42 -4.87
CA MET A 1 26.58 2.62 -3.55
C MET A 1 27.34 1.78 -2.54
N GLU A 2 28.47 2.25 -2.01
CA GLU A 2 29.36 1.40 -1.19
C GLU A 2 29.04 1.45 0.31
N ASN A 3 28.21 2.41 0.77
CA ASN A 3 27.80 2.56 2.17
C ASN A 3 26.28 2.77 2.34
N THR A 4 25.49 2.41 1.33
CA THR A 4 24.03 2.58 1.37
C THR A 4 23.39 1.28 1.85
N LYS A 5 22.72 1.31 3.00
CA LYS A 5 21.90 0.21 3.49
C LYS A 5 20.44 0.43 3.10
N LEU A 6 19.82 -0.59 2.54
CA LEU A 6 18.40 -0.58 2.21
C LEU A 6 17.62 -1.35 3.27
N TYR A 7 16.45 -0.85 3.65
CA TYR A 7 15.57 -1.52 4.59
C TYR A 7 14.14 -1.58 4.06
N LEU A 8 13.46 -2.69 4.27
CA LEU A 8 12.02 -2.87 4.06
C LEU A 8 11.31 -2.88 5.42
N TYR A 9 10.21 -2.14 5.51
CA TYR A 9 9.36 -2.08 6.71
C TYR A 9 7.96 -2.56 6.35
N GLU A 10 7.37 -3.38 7.23
CA GLU A 10 5.98 -3.82 7.09
C GLU A 10 5.11 -3.22 8.19
N PHE A 11 3.91 -2.78 7.80
CA PHE A 11 2.94 -2.12 8.66
C PHE A 11 1.58 -2.81 8.57
N ASP A 12 0.80 -2.75 9.64
CA ASP A 12 -0.54 -3.33 9.67
C ASP A 12 -1.51 -2.41 8.89
N ILE A 13 -2.02 -2.90 7.77
CA ILE A 13 -2.90 -2.12 6.89
C ILE A 13 -4.20 -1.68 7.56
N ARG A 14 -4.62 -2.33 8.66
CA ARG A 14 -5.85 -1.99 9.40
C ARG A 14 -5.76 -0.63 10.07
N GLU A 15 -4.54 -0.15 10.30
CA GLU A 15 -4.25 1.15 10.90
C GLU A 15 -4.18 2.27 9.84
N PHE A 16 -4.43 1.95 8.56
CA PHE A 16 -4.40 2.89 7.46
C PHE A 16 -5.75 2.97 6.75
N SER A 17 -6.07 4.16 6.27
CA SER A 17 -7.23 4.42 5.41
C SER A 17 -6.78 4.73 3.99
N LEU A 18 -7.52 4.21 3.00
CA LEU A 18 -7.26 4.47 1.59
C LEU A 18 -7.57 5.95 1.27
N GLN A 19 -6.56 6.69 0.83
CA GLN A 19 -6.71 8.09 0.43
C GLN A 19 -6.98 8.21 -1.07
N GLU A 20 -6.25 7.47 -1.90
CA GLU A 20 -6.41 7.49 -3.35
C GLU A 20 -6.19 6.10 -3.94
N GLN A 21 -7.25 5.53 -4.51
CA GLN A 21 -7.22 4.15 -5.02
C GLN A 21 -6.31 3.97 -6.24
N ASN A 22 -6.32 4.92 -7.17
CA ASN A 22 -5.57 4.79 -8.42
C ASN A 22 -4.05 4.88 -8.20
N ALA A 23 -3.61 5.67 -7.23
CA ALA A 23 -2.21 5.80 -6.86
C ALA A 23 -1.76 4.78 -5.79
N GLY A 24 -2.73 4.11 -5.13
CA GLY A 24 -2.44 3.20 -4.02
C GLY A 24 -1.95 3.92 -2.76
N TYR A 25 -2.39 5.16 -2.53
CA TYR A 25 -1.99 5.93 -1.36
C TYR A 25 -2.87 5.63 -0.16
N PHE A 26 -2.22 5.31 0.95
CA PHE A 26 -2.81 5.07 2.25
C PHE A 26 -2.29 6.11 3.25
N THR A 27 -3.14 6.54 4.17
CA THR A 27 -2.78 7.49 5.23
C THR A 27 -3.20 6.95 6.60
N SER A 28 -2.52 7.38 7.65
CA SER A 28 -2.85 7.08 9.05
C SER A 28 -2.99 8.40 9.80
N GLU A 29 -4.00 8.49 10.67
CA GLU A 29 -4.20 9.66 11.55
C GLU A 29 -3.29 9.61 12.79
N THR A 30 -2.68 8.46 13.06
CA THR A 30 -1.81 8.22 14.21
C THR A 30 -0.39 7.85 13.76
N THR A 31 0.58 8.02 14.65
CA THR A 31 1.95 7.57 14.42
C THR A 31 2.00 6.05 14.32
N GLN A 32 2.57 5.54 13.23
CA GLN A 32 2.66 4.11 12.96
C GLN A 32 4.05 3.57 13.27
N TYR A 33 4.09 2.35 13.81
CA TYR A 33 5.32 1.61 14.08
C TYR A 33 5.33 0.34 13.22
N PRO A 34 6.41 0.05 12.51
CA PRO A 34 6.49 -1.16 11.71
C PRO A 34 6.52 -2.38 12.63
N PHE A 35 5.76 -3.42 12.30
CA PHE A 35 5.81 -4.69 13.03
C PHE A 35 6.96 -5.58 12.54
N ALA A 36 7.51 -5.31 11.36
CA ALA A 36 8.69 -5.97 10.84
C ALA A 36 9.63 -5.00 10.11
N LYS A 37 10.94 -5.30 10.19
CA LYS A 37 12.03 -4.58 9.53
C LYS A 37 13.03 -5.58 8.97
N PHE A 38 13.39 -5.44 7.71
CA PHE A 38 14.34 -6.29 7.01
C PHE A 38 15.45 -5.44 6.40
N GLU A 39 16.71 -5.82 6.61
CA GLU A 39 17.82 -5.25 5.84
C GLU A 39 17.90 -5.96 4.49
N ILE A 40 17.98 -5.19 3.40
CA ILE A 40 17.99 -5.71 2.04
C ILE A 40 19.43 -5.65 1.54
N GLU A 41 20.08 -6.80 1.50
CA GLU A 41 21.46 -6.93 1.01
C GLU A 41 21.51 -6.94 -0.52
N ASN A 42 20.47 -7.51 -1.16
CA ASN A 42 20.33 -7.60 -2.61
C ASN A 42 18.93 -7.17 -3.06
N LEU A 43 18.83 -5.95 -3.61
CA LEU A 43 17.56 -5.37 -4.04
C LEU A 43 16.83 -6.19 -5.10
N VAL A 44 17.57 -6.74 -6.08
CA VAL A 44 16.96 -7.46 -7.22
C VAL A 44 16.36 -8.78 -6.73
N GLU A 45 17.09 -9.49 -5.87
CA GLU A 45 16.62 -10.73 -5.27
C GLU A 45 15.38 -10.50 -4.41
N GLU A 46 15.39 -9.47 -3.55
CA GLU A 46 14.23 -9.16 -2.71
C GLU A 46 13.02 -8.69 -3.52
N MET A 47 13.23 -7.96 -4.61
CA MET A 47 12.15 -7.60 -5.54
C MET A 47 11.51 -8.86 -6.15
N LEU A 48 12.31 -9.82 -6.62
CA LEU A 48 11.81 -11.08 -7.17
C LEU A 48 11.08 -11.93 -6.12
N ASN A 49 11.64 -12.02 -4.91
CA ASN A 49 11.02 -12.71 -3.78
C ASN A 49 9.68 -12.08 -3.43
N PHE A 50 9.59 -10.74 -3.41
CA PHE A 50 8.34 -10.02 -3.18
C PHE A 50 7.31 -10.38 -4.24
N PHE A 51 7.63 -10.29 -5.53
CA PHE A 51 6.72 -10.66 -6.62
C PHE A 51 6.17 -12.09 -6.47
N GLN A 52 7.00 -13.04 -6.04
CA GLN A 52 6.53 -14.40 -5.77
C GLN A 52 5.57 -14.48 -4.57
N ARG A 53 5.79 -13.69 -3.50
CA ARG A 53 4.90 -13.64 -2.32
C ARG A 53 3.52 -13.08 -2.70
N VAL A 54 3.46 -11.96 -3.42
CA VAL A 54 2.18 -11.36 -3.87
C VAL A 54 1.46 -12.22 -4.91
N SER A 55 2.19 -12.96 -5.74
CA SER A 55 1.59 -13.89 -6.70
C SER A 55 0.92 -15.09 -6.01
N LYS A 56 1.49 -15.58 -4.91
CA LYS A 56 0.93 -16.70 -4.12
C LYS A 56 -0.23 -16.28 -3.21
N HIS A 57 -0.26 -15.02 -2.81
CA HIS A 57 -1.34 -14.41 -2.02
C HIS A 57 -1.85 -13.14 -2.71
N PRO A 58 -2.60 -13.27 -3.81
CA PRO A 58 -3.15 -12.11 -4.50
C PRO A 58 -4.04 -11.34 -3.53
N LEU A 59 -3.77 -10.04 -3.38
CA LEU A 59 -4.65 -9.11 -2.68
C LEU A 59 -6.04 -9.26 -3.31
N LYS A 60 -7.02 -9.69 -2.51
CA LYS A 60 -8.39 -9.86 -2.99
C LYS A 60 -8.86 -8.53 -3.58
N GLU A 61 -9.30 -8.54 -4.83
CA GLU A 61 -9.89 -7.37 -5.47
C GLU A 61 -11.01 -6.82 -4.59
N VAL A 62 -10.85 -5.57 -4.15
CA VAL A 62 -11.94 -4.81 -3.55
C VAL A 62 -12.85 -4.38 -4.70
N LYS A 63 -14.00 -5.06 -4.85
CA LYS A 63 -15.02 -4.68 -5.82
C LYS A 63 -15.46 -3.23 -5.59
N ALA A 64 -15.29 -2.40 -6.61
CA ALA A 64 -15.87 -1.06 -6.64
C ALA A 64 -17.41 -1.16 -6.66
N SER A 65 -18.08 -0.81 -5.57
CA SER A 65 -19.49 -0.43 -5.62
C SER A 65 -19.57 1.04 -6.05
N GLY A 66 -19.50 1.27 -7.36
CA GLY A 66 -19.76 2.58 -7.95
C GLY A 66 -21.23 2.96 -7.75
N GLY A 67 -21.48 3.95 -6.90
CA GLY A 67 -22.81 4.47 -6.59
C GLY A 67 -22.80 5.99 -6.42
N CYS A 68 -22.21 6.73 -7.36
CA CYS A 68 -22.34 8.19 -7.38
C CYS A 68 -23.65 8.59 -8.09
N HIS A 69 -24.75 8.66 -7.35
CA HIS A 69 -25.98 9.34 -7.80
C HIS A 69 -25.74 10.86 -7.73
N GLY A 70 -25.38 11.46 -8.87
CA GLY A 70 -25.24 12.91 -8.99
C GLY A 70 -26.60 13.59 -8.97
N ASN A 71 -26.87 14.37 -7.91
CA ASN A 71 -28.03 15.27 -7.87
C ASN A 71 -27.54 16.71 -8.09
N ARG A 72 -27.52 17.16 -9.36
CA ARG A 72 -27.35 18.58 -9.69
C ARG A 72 -28.65 19.31 -9.35
N LYS A 73 -28.68 20.06 -8.25
CA LYS A 73 -29.66 21.15 -8.08
C LYS A 73 -29.06 22.42 -8.69
N GLY A 74 -29.75 22.95 -9.69
CA GLY A 74 -29.49 24.28 -10.23
C GLY A 74 -29.74 25.35 -9.17
N VAL A 75 -28.88 26.36 -9.16
CA VAL A 75 -29.10 27.62 -8.43
C VAL A 75 -29.63 28.61 -9.46
N GLN A 76 -30.81 29.14 -9.18
CA GLN A 76 -31.42 30.29 -9.87
C GLN A 76 -30.66 31.57 -9.52
#